data_AF-A0A0L0D529-F1
#
_entry.id   AF-A0A0L0D529-F1
#
_cell.length_a   1.000
_cell.length_b   1.000
_cell.length_c   1.000
_cell.angle_alpha   90.00
_cell.angle_beta   90.00
_cell.angle_gamma   90.00
#
_symmetry.space_group_name_H-M   'P 1'
#
loop_
_entity.id
_entity.type
_entity.pdbx_description
1 polymer ?
#
loop_
_entity_poly.entity_id
_entity_poly.type
_entity_poly.pdbx_seq_one_letter_code
_entity_poly.pdbx_strand_id
1 'polypeptide(L)'
;MFSSFSSKFLYPADRPMWSTVDGTPRDDPELIPLTDSSWTWDDEWHVHIAEGVTDDEGWEYAFNFMLSTWMPECKRKAHVRRQKWLRTRVKLSASQLEERKAMRASAMKRRSHQISGVADAAKLQLGTGVLAAAAKASASSRTAAPLTRGAGYSVEDDLNALSQMVGKAEVAKAELADLVAAQQEQIAALERRLDEEAAVAEALQLEVKKRDKVIMQQTGALLKLKKKVKKLEHEAKIATKQNEEMLTVMASGRGTSPGAPSVTSVTAAVPRAVNVVVDGKKHVEYVIELSTGRTFQRRYSQFLALHESLRRTTIGSILPPFPPKVVFGTVNVEQRRIDLDAYIRAVSSHGHPEADACLAFFLNIPVL
;
A
#
# COMPACT_ATOMS: atom_id res chain seq x y z
N MET A 1 7.79 22.78 13.62
CA MET A 1 7.47 21.67 14.55
C MET A 1 6.71 20.62 13.74
N PHE A 2 7.42 19.74 13.02
CA PHE A 2 6.79 18.72 12.19
C PHE A 2 6.39 17.56 13.11
N SER A 3 5.10 17.43 13.38
CA SER A 3 4.59 16.48 14.36
C SER A 3 4.75 15.04 13.87
N SER A 4 5.73 14.37 14.47
CA SER A 4 5.74 13.01 14.98
C SER A 4 5.58 11.84 13.99
N PHE A 5 6.66 11.06 13.88
CA PHE A 5 6.63 9.71 13.34
C PHE A 5 5.74 8.82 14.21
N SER A 6 4.83 8.06 13.58
CA SER A 6 3.91 7.19 14.31
C SER A 6 3.60 5.93 13.50
N SER A 7 3.55 4.79 14.20
CA SER A 7 3.13 3.50 13.62
C SER A 7 1.69 3.54 13.09
N LYS A 8 0.86 4.47 13.56
CA LYS A 8 -0.53 4.65 13.11
C LYS A 8 -0.66 5.16 11.68
N PHE A 9 0.40 5.72 11.11
CA PHE A 9 0.41 6.27 9.74
C PHE A 9 1.12 5.35 8.74
N LEU A 10 1.47 4.12 9.15
CA LEU A 10 2.03 3.12 8.25
C LEU A 10 0.95 2.62 7.30
N TYR A 11 1.30 2.49 6.02
CA TYR A 11 0.45 1.80 5.06
C TYR A 11 0.42 0.30 5.36
N PRO A 12 -0.63 -0.44 4.98
CA PRO A 12 -0.70 -1.89 5.20
C PRO A 12 0.47 -2.68 4.58
N ALA A 13 1.10 -2.13 3.54
CA ALA A 13 2.27 -2.71 2.88
C ALA A 13 3.61 -2.25 3.47
N ASP A 14 3.60 -1.29 4.39
CA ASP A 14 4.81 -0.86 5.08
C ASP A 14 5.26 -1.90 6.12
N ARG A 15 6.52 -1.79 6.54
CA ARG A 15 7.08 -2.70 7.54
C ARG A 15 6.34 -2.54 8.88
N PRO A 16 6.00 -3.64 9.57
CA PRO A 16 5.42 -3.57 10.91
C PRO A 16 6.43 -3.02 11.92
N MET A 17 5.93 -2.67 13.12
CA MET A 17 6.71 -2.07 14.20
C MET A 17 7.99 -2.86 14.53
N TRP A 18 7.88 -4.19 14.60
CA TRP A 18 9.01 -5.09 14.81
C TRP A 18 9.23 -5.92 13.55
N SER A 19 10.44 -5.82 13.00
CA SER A 19 10.81 -6.56 11.80
C SER A 19 12.30 -6.87 11.75
N THR A 20 12.66 -7.90 10.98
CA THR A 20 14.05 -8.21 10.64
C THR A 20 14.62 -7.19 9.65
N VAL A 21 15.92 -7.25 9.38
CA VAL A 21 16.59 -6.36 8.40
C VAL A 21 15.93 -6.42 7.01
N ASP A 22 15.42 -7.60 6.63
CA ASP A 22 14.74 -7.83 5.36
C ASP A 22 13.27 -7.39 5.36
N GLY A 23 12.74 -6.96 6.51
CA GLY A 23 11.36 -6.51 6.67
C GLY A 23 10.38 -7.62 7.03
N THR A 24 10.85 -8.82 7.35
CA THR A 24 9.98 -9.90 7.84
C THR A 24 9.37 -9.50 9.18
N PRO A 25 8.04 -9.58 9.36
CA PRO A 25 7.40 -9.32 10.63
C PRO A 25 7.99 -10.17 11.76
N ARG A 26 8.15 -9.55 12.92
CA ARG A 26 8.44 -10.23 14.17
C ARG A 26 7.41 -9.82 15.21
N ASP A 27 7.08 -10.76 16.07
CA ASP A 27 6.33 -10.47 17.28
C ASP A 27 7.24 -9.78 18.31
N ASP A 28 6.74 -9.62 19.53
CA ASP A 28 7.45 -9.01 20.65
C ASP A 28 8.94 -9.48 20.72
N PRO A 29 9.92 -8.55 20.78
CA PRO A 29 11.34 -8.87 20.91
C PRO A 29 11.66 -9.83 22.07
N GLU A 30 10.86 -9.86 23.14
CA GLU A 30 11.05 -10.77 24.27
C GLU A 30 10.69 -12.23 23.94
N LEU A 31 9.90 -12.46 22.89
CA LEU A 31 9.49 -13.80 22.46
C LEU A 31 10.49 -14.45 21.51
N ILE A 32 11.59 -13.77 21.16
CA ILE A 32 12.59 -14.30 20.25
C ILE A 32 13.30 -15.51 20.90
N PRO A 33 13.11 -16.74 20.36
CA PRO A 33 13.65 -17.92 20.98
C PRO A 33 15.17 -18.01 20.78
N LEU A 34 15.87 -18.49 21.80
CA LEU A 34 17.24 -18.94 21.66
C LEU A 34 17.25 -20.20 20.79
N THR A 35 18.29 -20.36 19.97
CA THR A 35 18.41 -21.50 19.03
C THR A 35 18.43 -22.85 19.74
N ASP A 36 19.01 -22.90 20.95
CA ASP A 36 19.02 -24.08 21.83
C ASP A 36 19.38 -23.66 23.27
N SER A 37 19.13 -24.56 24.22
CA SER A 37 19.45 -24.51 25.66
C SER A 37 20.92 -24.24 26.00
N SER A 38 21.84 -24.45 25.05
CA SER A 38 23.27 -24.12 25.14
C SER A 38 23.57 -22.62 25.10
N TRP A 39 22.57 -21.78 24.84
CA TRP A 39 22.71 -20.32 24.83
C TRP A 39 21.98 -19.66 26.00
N THR A 40 22.47 -18.50 26.40
CA THR A 40 21.77 -17.58 27.30
C THR A 40 21.89 -16.16 26.77
N TRP A 41 20.90 -15.32 27.06
CA TRP A 41 21.05 -13.88 26.88
C TRP A 41 22.00 -13.36 27.95
N ASP A 42 22.97 -12.56 27.53
CA ASP A 42 23.96 -11.92 28.41
C ASP A 42 23.49 -10.53 28.86
N ASP A 43 22.71 -9.88 27.99
CA ASP A 43 22.27 -8.50 28.17
C ASP A 43 20.78 -8.35 27.87
N GLU A 44 20.23 -7.20 28.24
CA GLU A 44 18.89 -6.76 27.85
C GLU A 44 18.88 -6.18 26.44
N TRP A 45 17.68 -6.02 25.88
CA TRP A 45 17.53 -5.33 24.60
C TRP A 45 17.94 -3.86 24.76
N HIS A 46 18.89 -3.42 23.95
CA HIS A 46 19.32 -2.03 23.91
C HIS A 46 19.33 -1.49 22.49
N VAL A 47 19.20 -0.17 22.38
CA VAL A 47 19.24 0.52 21.08
C VAL A 47 20.69 0.62 20.62
N HIS A 48 20.92 0.28 19.35
CA HIS A 48 22.21 0.48 18.70
C HIS A 48 22.39 1.94 18.30
N ILE A 49 23.27 2.63 19.00
CA ILE A 49 23.67 4.02 18.70
C ILE A 49 25.07 3.97 18.06
N ALA A 50 25.20 4.48 16.84
CA ALA A 50 26.47 4.50 16.12
C ALA A 50 26.71 5.87 15.46
N GLU A 51 27.85 6.47 15.79
CA GLU A 51 28.23 7.80 15.32
C GLU A 51 28.28 7.85 13.78
N GLY A 52 27.63 8.85 13.19
CA GLY A 52 27.52 9.03 11.74
C GLY A 52 26.53 8.10 11.03
N VAL A 53 25.91 7.15 11.74
CA VAL A 53 24.90 6.23 11.18
C VAL A 53 23.51 6.52 11.74
N THR A 54 23.41 6.74 13.05
CA THR A 54 22.17 7.08 13.76
C THR A 54 22.22 8.48 14.34
N ASP A 55 21.07 9.02 14.74
CA ASP A 55 21.04 10.16 15.68
C ASP A 55 21.39 9.74 17.12
N ASP A 56 21.35 10.70 18.04
CA ASP A 56 21.64 10.54 19.46
C ASP A 56 20.68 9.57 20.17
N GLU A 57 19.50 9.31 19.59
CA GLU A 57 18.49 8.37 20.10
C GLU A 57 18.52 7.01 19.36
N GLY A 58 19.47 6.81 18.42
CA GLY A 58 19.62 5.58 17.66
C GLY A 58 18.65 5.44 16.48
N TRP A 59 18.00 6.51 16.03
CA TRP A 59 17.15 6.50 14.85
C TRP A 59 17.94 6.71 13.56
N GLU A 60 17.46 6.07 12.50
CA GLU A 60 17.86 6.33 11.12
C GLU A 60 16.63 6.76 10.30
N TYR A 61 16.83 7.66 9.34
CA TYR A 61 15.77 8.31 8.57
C TYR A 61 15.87 8.02 7.07
N ALA A 62 14.74 7.85 6.42
CA ALA A 62 14.67 7.67 4.97
C ALA A 62 13.40 8.27 4.36
N PHE A 63 13.37 8.38 3.03
CA PHE A 63 12.18 8.83 2.29
C PHE A 63 11.10 7.75 2.22
N ASN A 64 11.46 6.46 2.18
CA ASN A 64 10.55 5.31 2.31
C ASN A 64 11.33 4.05 2.71
N PHE A 65 10.63 2.97 3.09
CA PHE A 65 11.25 1.70 3.51
C PHE A 65 11.94 0.91 2.39
N MET A 66 11.69 1.23 1.12
CA MET A 66 12.26 0.52 -0.04
C MET A 66 13.62 1.07 -0.46
N LEU A 67 13.98 2.27 0.00
CA LEU A 67 15.29 2.86 -0.27
C LEU A 67 16.35 2.20 0.61
N SER A 68 17.50 1.89 0.00
CA SER A 68 18.67 1.39 0.72
C SER A 68 19.43 2.49 1.47
N THR A 69 19.20 3.76 1.12
CA THR A 69 19.89 4.90 1.72
C THR A 69 19.15 5.40 2.96
N TRP A 70 19.77 5.19 4.11
CA TRP A 70 19.35 5.71 5.41
C TRP A 70 20.31 6.81 5.86
N MET A 71 19.80 7.77 6.62
CA MET A 71 20.55 8.95 7.07
C MET A 71 20.46 9.10 8.59
N PRO A 72 21.51 9.58 9.26
CA PRO A 72 21.48 9.83 10.70
C PRO A 72 20.57 11.02 11.07
N GLU A 73 20.40 11.99 10.18
CA GLU A 73 19.65 13.21 10.47
C GLU A 73 18.24 13.21 9.86
N CYS A 74 17.24 13.64 10.64
CA CYS A 74 15.87 13.83 10.19
C CYS A 74 15.74 15.04 9.24
N LYS A 75 16.02 14.82 7.95
CA LYS A 75 15.83 15.86 6.92
C LYS A 75 14.36 16.08 6.58
N ARG A 76 14.05 17.23 5.97
CA ARG A 76 12.68 17.62 5.57
C ARG A 76 11.98 16.64 4.60
N LYS A 77 12.73 15.74 3.96
CA LYS A 77 12.23 14.68 3.05
C LYS A 77 12.21 13.29 3.70
N ALA A 78 12.49 13.19 5.00
CA ALA A 78 12.31 11.95 5.74
C ALA A 78 10.81 11.73 5.98
N HIS A 79 10.31 10.58 5.54
CA HIS A 79 8.92 10.17 5.79
C HIS A 79 8.85 8.90 6.63
N VAL A 80 9.97 8.18 6.77
CA VAL A 80 10.08 6.99 7.61
C VAL A 80 11.33 7.08 8.48
N ARG A 81 11.29 6.39 9.63
CA ARG A 81 12.45 6.17 10.49
C ARG A 81 12.50 4.73 10.97
N ARG A 82 13.67 4.24 11.35
CA ARG A 82 13.88 2.93 11.97
C ARG A 82 14.85 3.04 13.13
N GLN A 83 14.75 2.13 14.08
CA GLN A 83 15.68 1.99 15.19
C GLN A 83 16.12 0.53 15.26
N LYS A 84 17.42 0.30 15.41
CA LYS A 84 17.98 -1.05 15.49
C LYS A 84 18.15 -1.43 16.96
N TRP A 85 17.51 -2.51 17.37
CA TRP A 85 17.63 -3.08 18.70
C TRP A 85 18.58 -4.28 18.66
N LEU A 86 19.44 -4.38 19.67
CA LEU A 86 20.44 -5.43 19.82
C LEU A 86 20.30 -6.11 21.18
N ARG A 87 20.60 -7.41 21.19
CA ARG A 87 20.73 -8.20 22.41
C ARG A 87 21.77 -9.27 22.19
N THR A 88 22.72 -9.37 23.11
CA THR A 88 23.84 -10.31 22.99
C THR A 88 23.47 -11.64 23.64
N ARG A 89 23.72 -12.73 22.92
CA ARG A 89 23.67 -14.09 23.47
C ARG A 89 25.07 -14.66 23.59
N VAL A 90 25.30 -15.38 24.68
CA VAL A 90 26.56 -16.09 24.95
C VAL A 90 26.29 -17.58 25.04
N LYS A 91 27.26 -18.35 24.54
CA LYS A 91 27.21 -19.81 24.62
C LYS A 91 27.68 -20.23 26.01
N LEU A 92 26.88 -21.02 26.69
CA LEU A 92 27.22 -21.56 28.00
C LEU A 92 28.46 -22.46 27.88
N SER A 93 29.33 -22.40 28.89
CA SER A 93 30.40 -23.38 29.04
C SER A 93 29.83 -24.78 29.33
N ALA A 94 30.66 -25.82 29.16
CA ALA A 94 30.24 -27.20 29.38
C ALA A 94 29.71 -27.44 30.80
N SER A 95 30.35 -26.86 31.82
CA SER A 95 29.89 -26.97 33.22
C SER A 95 28.53 -26.31 33.43
N GLN A 96 28.36 -25.08 32.96
CA GLN A 96 27.11 -24.32 33.08
C GLN A 96 25.95 -25.00 32.35
N LEU A 97 26.21 -25.65 31.21
CA LEU A 97 25.21 -26.40 30.48
C LEU A 97 24.76 -27.64 31.25
N GLU A 98 25.69 -28.39 31.84
CA GLU A 98 25.36 -29.56 32.67
C GLU A 98 24.59 -29.18 33.94
N GLU A 99 24.98 -28.09 34.61
CA GLU A 99 24.21 -27.53 35.74
C GLU A 99 22.78 -27.15 35.32
N ARG A 100 22.62 -26.51 34.15
CA ARG A 100 21.31 -26.12 33.63
C ARG A 100 20.45 -27.34 33.28
N LYS A 101 21.03 -28.38 32.69
CA LYS A 101 20.35 -29.66 32.41
C LYS A 101 19.91 -30.34 33.72
N ALA A 102 20.79 -30.40 34.70
CA ALA A 102 20.51 -30.96 36.03
C ALA A 102 19.39 -30.19 36.75
N MET A 103 19.41 -28.85 36.67
CA MET A 103 18.37 -28.00 37.24
C MET A 103 17.01 -28.22 36.56
N ARG A 104 16.97 -28.31 35.22
CA ARG A 104 15.76 -28.65 34.47
C ARG A 104 15.23 -30.04 34.82
N ALA A 105 16.10 -31.05 34.89
CA ALA A 105 15.72 -32.40 35.29
C ALA A 105 15.15 -32.43 36.72
N SER A 106 15.77 -31.68 37.64
CA SER A 106 15.29 -31.54 39.01
C SER A 106 13.94 -30.83 39.09
N ALA A 107 13.74 -29.76 38.31
CA ALA A 107 12.47 -29.06 38.23
C ALA A 107 11.36 -29.95 37.64
N MET A 108 11.66 -30.72 36.60
CA MET A 108 10.73 -31.69 36.01
C MET A 108 10.37 -32.79 37.00
N LYS A 109 11.35 -33.30 37.76
CA LYS A 109 11.12 -34.26 38.84
C LYS A 109 10.22 -33.68 39.92
N ARG A 110 10.49 -32.44 40.39
CA ARG A 110 9.62 -31.74 41.36
C ARG A 110 8.19 -31.57 40.84
N ARG A 111 8.02 -31.17 39.58
CA ARG A 111 6.70 -30.99 38.97
C ARG A 111 5.95 -32.30 38.85
N SER A 112 6.64 -33.40 38.51
CA SER A 112 6.08 -34.75 38.52
C SER A 112 5.67 -35.20 39.93
N HIS A 113 6.49 -34.95 40.96
CA HIS A 113 6.14 -35.25 42.36
C HIS A 113 5.00 -34.39 42.88
N GLN A 114 4.85 -33.16 42.38
CA GLN A 114 3.74 -32.29 42.74
C GLN A 114 2.44 -32.74 42.08
N ILE A 115 2.48 -33.18 40.81
CA ILE A 115 1.32 -33.77 40.13
C ILE A 115 0.91 -35.08 40.80
N SER A 116 1.87 -35.95 41.15
CA SER A 116 1.57 -37.17 41.90
C SER A 116 1.06 -36.85 43.31
N GLY A 117 1.64 -35.85 43.98
CA GLY A 117 1.19 -35.39 45.30
C GLY A 117 -0.20 -34.77 45.30
N VAL A 118 -0.61 -34.08 44.24
CA VAL A 118 -1.99 -33.59 44.05
C VAL A 118 -2.94 -34.76 43.78
N ALA A 119 -2.51 -35.76 42.99
CA ALA A 119 -3.29 -36.98 42.78
C ALA A 119 -3.44 -37.81 44.08
N ASP A 120 -2.37 -37.92 44.86
CA ASP A 120 -2.35 -38.60 46.16
C ASP A 120 -3.15 -37.82 47.21
N ALA A 121 -3.08 -36.49 47.22
CA ALA A 121 -3.88 -35.63 48.09
C ALA A 121 -5.37 -35.68 47.72
N ALA A 122 -5.72 -35.73 46.42
CA ALA A 122 -7.09 -35.95 45.97
C ALA A 122 -7.60 -37.34 46.40
N LYS A 123 -6.74 -38.36 46.33
CA LYS A 123 -7.03 -39.73 46.80
C LYS A 123 -7.17 -39.80 48.33
N LEU A 124 -6.36 -39.05 49.08
CA LEU A 124 -6.44 -38.91 50.54
C LEU A 124 -7.70 -38.14 50.95
N GLN A 125 -8.10 -37.08 50.23
CA GLN A 125 -9.34 -36.36 50.51
C GLN A 125 -10.58 -37.24 50.27
N LEU A 126 -10.58 -38.03 49.19
CA LEU A 126 -11.59 -39.09 48.95
C LEU A 126 -11.59 -40.12 50.09
N GLY A 127 -10.41 -40.58 50.55
CA GLY A 127 -10.27 -41.53 51.66
C GLY A 127 -10.70 -40.96 53.03
N THR A 128 -10.39 -39.70 53.33
CA THR A 128 -10.83 -39.01 54.56
C THR A 128 -12.33 -38.70 54.55
N GLY A 129 -12.94 -38.46 53.38
CA GLY A 129 -14.39 -38.35 53.25
C GLY A 129 -15.11 -39.66 53.57
N VAL A 130 -14.53 -40.79 53.16
CA VAL A 130 -15.03 -42.14 53.49
C VAL A 130 -14.83 -42.45 54.97
N LEU A 131 -13.69 -42.10 55.58
CA LEU A 131 -13.46 -42.30 57.02
C LEU A 131 -14.31 -41.37 57.89
N ALA A 132 -14.56 -40.13 57.48
CA ALA A 132 -15.45 -39.21 58.17
C ALA A 132 -16.92 -39.65 58.07
N ALA A 133 -17.34 -40.21 56.93
CA ALA A 133 -18.65 -40.82 56.75
C ALA A 133 -18.80 -42.11 57.60
N ALA A 134 -17.76 -42.95 57.65
CA ALA A 134 -17.73 -44.15 58.49
C ALA A 134 -17.73 -43.81 60.00
N ALA A 135 -16.96 -42.82 60.44
CA ALA A 135 -16.97 -42.36 61.82
C ALA A 135 -18.33 -41.74 62.23
N LYS A 136 -19.02 -41.07 61.30
CA LYS A 136 -20.38 -40.55 61.51
C LYS A 136 -21.42 -41.68 61.57
N ALA A 137 -21.24 -42.76 60.79
CA ALA A 137 -22.03 -43.98 60.90
C ALA A 137 -21.75 -44.76 62.21
N SER A 138 -20.49 -44.79 62.69
CA SER A 138 -20.11 -45.41 63.97
C SER A 138 -20.51 -44.59 65.20
N ALA A 139 -20.63 -43.26 65.09
CA ALA A 139 -21.11 -42.40 66.18
C ALA A 139 -22.63 -42.53 66.39
N SER A 140 -23.39 -42.88 65.35
CA SER A 140 -24.82 -43.20 65.46
C SER A 140 -25.11 -44.57 66.09
N SER A 141 -24.09 -45.42 66.35
CA SER A 141 -24.29 -46.78 66.90
C SER A 141 -23.95 -46.91 68.39
N ARG A 142 -23.62 -45.82 69.10
CA ARG A 142 -23.30 -45.85 70.54
C ARG A 142 -24.47 -45.37 71.40
N THR A 143 -25.57 -46.12 71.38
CA THR A 143 -26.48 -46.25 72.53
C THR A 143 -26.41 -47.70 73.00
N ALA A 144 -25.90 -47.89 74.21
CA ALA A 144 -25.53 -49.17 74.78
C ALA A 144 -26.73 -50.11 75.02
N ALA A 145 -26.60 -51.34 74.54
CA ALA A 145 -27.24 -52.53 75.11
C ALA A 145 -26.21 -53.68 75.07
N PRO A 146 -26.17 -54.57 76.07
CA PRO A 146 -25.02 -55.44 76.30
C PRO A 146 -24.99 -56.63 75.33
N LEU A 147 -23.81 -56.89 74.76
CA LEU A 147 -23.55 -57.98 73.84
C LEU A 147 -23.45 -59.32 74.59
N THR A 148 -24.45 -60.17 74.39
CA THR A 148 -24.27 -61.62 74.44
C THR A 148 -23.59 -62.09 73.15
N ARG A 149 -22.47 -62.80 73.34
CA ARG A 149 -21.90 -63.91 72.55
C ARG A 149 -22.45 -64.13 71.13
N GLY A 150 -21.57 -63.89 70.14
CA GLY A 150 -21.53 -64.60 68.86
C GLY A 150 -22.20 -63.91 67.67
N ALA A 151 -21.42 -63.30 66.79
CA ALA A 151 -21.83 -63.05 65.41
C ALA A 151 -20.57 -63.11 64.52
N GLY A 152 -20.61 -64.00 63.53
CA GLY A 152 -19.49 -64.27 62.63
C GLY A 152 -19.13 -63.04 61.80
N TYR A 153 -17.84 -62.74 61.74
CA TYR A 153 -17.27 -61.81 60.79
C TYR A 153 -17.33 -62.46 59.41
N SER A 154 -18.25 -62.02 58.54
CA SER A 154 -18.51 -62.65 57.25
C SER A 154 -17.62 -62.03 56.18
N VAL A 155 -16.57 -62.75 55.79
CA VAL A 155 -15.68 -62.39 54.67
C VAL A 155 -16.47 -62.23 53.37
N GLU A 156 -17.62 -62.91 53.23
CA GLU A 156 -18.52 -62.73 52.09
C GLU A 156 -19.10 -61.31 51.98
N ASP A 157 -19.38 -60.62 53.08
CA ASP A 157 -19.97 -59.28 53.04
C ASP A 157 -18.95 -58.24 52.55
N ASP A 158 -17.69 -58.36 52.99
CA ASP A 158 -16.58 -57.52 52.50
C ASP A 158 -16.27 -57.80 51.02
N LEU A 159 -16.33 -59.07 50.60
CA LEU A 159 -16.11 -59.46 49.20
C LEU A 159 -17.22 -58.92 48.28
N ASN A 160 -18.46 -58.93 48.75
CA ASN A 160 -19.60 -58.38 48.01
C ASN A 160 -19.52 -56.84 47.90
N ALA A 161 -19.07 -56.16 48.96
CA ALA A 161 -18.84 -54.71 48.93
C ALA A 161 -17.72 -54.31 47.95
N LEU A 162 -16.61 -55.06 47.92
CA LEU A 162 -15.54 -54.88 46.94
C LEU A 162 -16.02 -55.12 45.51
N SER A 163 -16.83 -56.16 45.28
CA SER A 163 -17.44 -56.44 43.98
C SER A 163 -18.31 -55.29 43.48
N GLN A 164 -19.14 -54.70 44.35
CA GLN A 164 -19.93 -53.50 44.01
C GLN A 164 -19.07 -52.27 43.71
N MET A 165 -17.95 -52.07 44.43
CA MET A 165 -17.04 -50.95 44.16
C MET A 165 -16.32 -51.10 42.82
N VAL A 166 -15.89 -52.32 42.48
CA VAL A 166 -15.30 -52.63 41.17
C VAL A 166 -16.32 -52.38 40.07
N GLY A 167 -17.57 -52.82 40.23
CA GLY A 167 -18.64 -52.54 39.26
C GLY A 167 -18.88 -51.04 39.07
N LYS A 168 -18.89 -50.24 40.14
CA LYS A 168 -19.01 -48.77 40.05
C LYS A 168 -17.80 -48.13 39.35
N ALA A 169 -16.59 -48.64 39.60
CA ALA A 169 -15.38 -48.16 38.93
C ALA A 169 -15.38 -48.50 37.43
N GLU A 170 -15.91 -49.65 37.03
CA GLU A 170 -16.06 -50.02 35.62
C GLU A 170 -17.08 -49.13 34.90
N VAL A 171 -18.20 -48.81 35.54
CA VAL A 171 -19.19 -47.86 34.99
C VAL A 171 -18.58 -46.46 34.82
N ALA A 172 -17.89 -45.94 35.84
CA ALA A 172 -17.23 -44.64 35.74
C ALA A 172 -16.13 -44.61 34.67
N LYS A 173 -15.43 -45.73 34.44
CA LYS A 173 -14.46 -45.87 33.36
C LYS A 173 -15.11 -45.84 31.98
N ALA A 174 -16.28 -46.46 31.82
CA ALA A 174 -17.05 -46.41 30.58
C ALA A 174 -17.55 -44.99 30.29
N GLU A 175 -18.11 -44.30 31.28
CA GLU A 175 -18.54 -42.90 31.15
C GLU A 175 -17.38 -41.96 30.76
N LEU A 176 -16.18 -42.18 31.33
CA LEU A 176 -14.99 -41.42 30.96
C LEU A 176 -14.56 -41.71 29.51
N ALA A 177 -14.68 -42.96 29.05
CA ALA A 177 -14.35 -43.32 27.67
C ALA A 177 -15.30 -42.65 26.67
N ASP A 178 -16.59 -42.58 26.97
CA ASP A 178 -17.59 -41.89 26.14
C ASP A 178 -17.31 -40.39 26.07
N LEU A 179 -16.94 -39.76 27.19
CA LEU A 179 -16.54 -38.34 27.21
C LEU A 179 -15.27 -38.08 26.38
N VAL A 180 -14.28 -38.98 26.45
CA VAL A 180 -13.06 -38.86 25.63
C VAL A 180 -13.38 -39.02 24.15
N ALA A 181 -14.25 -39.96 23.78
CA ALA A 181 -14.68 -40.13 22.39
C ALA A 181 -15.41 -38.89 21.86
N ALA A 182 -16.31 -38.30 22.66
CA ALA A 182 -16.99 -37.06 22.31
C ALA A 182 -16.01 -35.88 22.13
N GLN A 183 -14.99 -35.78 22.99
CA GLN A 183 -13.94 -34.76 22.83
C GLN A 183 -13.09 -34.98 21.58
N GLN A 184 -12.73 -36.22 21.26
CA GLN A 184 -11.99 -36.54 20.03
C GLN A 184 -12.80 -36.18 18.78
N GLU A 185 -14.11 -36.40 18.79
CA GLU A 185 -14.98 -35.99 17.68
C GLU A 185 -15.04 -34.46 17.54
N GLN A 186 -15.13 -33.73 18.65
CA GLN A 186 -15.08 -32.25 18.63
C GLN A 186 -13.74 -31.73 18.09
N ILE A 187 -12.62 -32.33 18.48
CA ILE A 187 -11.29 -31.97 17.96
C ILE A 187 -11.23 -32.22 16.46
N ALA A 188 -11.67 -33.38 15.99
CA ALA A 188 -11.69 -33.71 14.56
C ALA A 188 -12.61 -32.76 13.74
N ALA A 189 -13.71 -32.29 14.34
CA ALA A 189 -14.57 -31.29 13.71
C ALA A 189 -13.90 -29.91 13.62
N LEU A 190 -13.14 -29.51 14.65
CA LEU A 190 -12.36 -28.27 14.65
C LEU A 190 -11.23 -28.30 13.62
N GLU A 191 -10.52 -29.43 13.50
CA GLU A 191 -9.47 -29.61 12.50
C GLU A 191 -10.01 -29.46 11.07
N ARG A 192 -11.17 -30.07 10.76
CA ARG A 192 -11.84 -29.89 9.46
C ARG A 192 -12.19 -28.43 9.17
N ARG A 193 -12.70 -27.70 10.17
CA ARG A 193 -12.99 -26.26 10.02
C ARG A 193 -11.73 -25.43 9.79
N LEU A 194 -10.63 -25.78 10.45
CA LEU A 194 -9.35 -25.09 10.26
C LEU A 194 -8.83 -25.29 8.84
N ASP A 195 -8.94 -26.50 8.29
CA ASP A 195 -8.55 -26.80 6.91
C ASP A 195 -9.42 -26.04 5.88
N GLU A 196 -10.74 -25.94 6.13
CA GLU A 196 -11.65 -25.15 5.31
C GLU A 196 -11.29 -23.66 5.33
N GLU A 197 -11.03 -23.08 6.51
CA GLU A 197 -10.60 -21.69 6.66
C GLU A 197 -9.24 -21.44 5.98
N ALA A 198 -8.31 -22.39 6.07
CA ALA A 198 -7.01 -22.31 5.40
C ALA A 198 -7.17 -22.30 3.87
N ALA A 199 -8.05 -23.14 3.31
CA ALA A 199 -8.34 -23.15 1.88
C ALA A 199 -8.97 -21.82 1.40
N VAL A 200 -9.88 -21.23 2.19
CA VAL A 200 -10.46 -19.91 1.91
C VAL A 200 -9.38 -18.83 1.94
N ALA A 201 -8.46 -18.87 2.91
CA ALA A 201 -7.36 -17.93 3.01
C ALA A 201 -6.43 -18.00 1.78
N GLU A 202 -6.11 -19.21 1.30
CA GLU A 202 -5.30 -19.40 0.09
C GLU A 202 -6.00 -18.85 -1.16
N ALA A 203 -7.30 -19.13 -1.32
CA ALA A 203 -8.10 -18.58 -2.41
C ALA A 203 -8.14 -17.04 -2.39
N LEU A 204 -8.29 -16.44 -1.21
CA LEU A 204 -8.27 -14.99 -1.03
C LEU A 204 -6.90 -14.39 -1.37
N GLN A 205 -5.80 -15.05 -0.99
CA GLN A 205 -4.45 -14.62 -1.39
C GLN A 205 -4.26 -14.64 -2.91
N LEU A 206 -4.79 -15.65 -3.60
CA LEU A 206 -4.72 -15.72 -5.06
C LEU A 206 -5.49 -14.54 -5.70
N GLU A 207 -6.63 -14.18 -5.14
CA GLU A 207 -7.43 -13.05 -5.61
C GLU A 207 -6.74 -11.71 -5.34
N VAL A 208 -6.11 -11.54 -4.18
CA VAL A 208 -5.25 -10.37 -3.88
C VAL A 208 -4.12 -10.26 -4.91
N LYS A 209 -3.41 -11.34 -5.21
CA LYS A 209 -2.35 -11.37 -6.23
C LYS A 209 -2.85 -10.93 -7.62
N LYS A 210 -4.06 -11.36 -8.01
CA LYS A 210 -4.68 -10.92 -9.28
C LYS A 210 -4.96 -9.42 -9.26
N ARG A 211 -5.51 -8.89 -8.16
CA ARG A 211 -5.79 -7.45 -8.02
C ARG A 211 -4.51 -6.62 -8.04
N ASP A 212 -3.45 -7.05 -7.37
CA ASP A 212 -2.15 -6.36 -7.39
C ASP A 212 -1.57 -6.25 -8.80
N LYS A 213 -1.71 -7.31 -9.61
CA LYS A 213 -1.29 -7.28 -11.02
C LYS A 213 -2.04 -6.19 -11.80
N VAL A 214 -3.35 -6.05 -11.59
CA VAL A 214 -4.17 -5.00 -12.22
C VAL A 214 -3.75 -3.62 -11.73
N ILE A 215 -3.52 -3.45 -10.42
CA ILE A 215 -3.05 -2.19 -9.83
C ILE A 215 -1.70 -1.80 -10.42
N MET A 216 -0.76 -2.73 -10.60
CA MET A 216 0.54 -2.44 -11.22
C MET A 216 0.40 -1.97 -12.68
N GLN A 217 -0.47 -2.61 -13.46
CA GLN A 217 -0.74 -2.21 -14.85
C GLN A 217 -1.35 -0.81 -14.93
N GLN A 218 -2.36 -0.54 -14.11
CA GLN A 218 -3.01 0.77 -14.02
C GLN A 218 -2.04 1.86 -13.54
N THR A 219 -1.21 1.57 -12.53
CA THR A 219 -0.19 2.49 -12.03
C THR A 219 0.83 2.85 -13.12
N GLY A 220 1.26 1.86 -13.91
CA GLY A 220 2.15 2.09 -15.06
C GLY A 220 1.51 2.98 -16.14
N ALA A 221 0.23 2.76 -16.45
CA ALA A 221 -0.51 3.61 -17.38
C ALA A 221 -0.65 5.05 -16.85
N LEU A 222 -0.96 5.22 -15.56
CA LEU A 222 -1.05 6.52 -14.91
C LEU A 222 0.28 7.28 -14.95
N LEU A 223 1.40 6.60 -14.75
CA LEU A 223 2.73 7.22 -14.83
C LEU A 223 3.04 7.71 -16.25
N LYS A 224 2.69 6.94 -17.29
CA LYS A 224 2.81 7.37 -18.69
C LYS A 224 1.94 8.60 -18.97
N LEU A 225 0.70 8.60 -18.46
CA LEU A 225 -0.21 9.73 -18.61
C LEU A 225 0.32 10.99 -17.92
N LYS A 226 0.81 10.88 -16.67
CA LYS A 226 1.43 11.99 -15.92
C LYS A 226 2.61 12.60 -16.66
N LYS A 227 3.47 11.77 -17.27
CA LYS A 227 4.59 12.26 -18.11
C LYS A 227 4.06 13.04 -19.33
N LYS A 228 3.01 12.54 -19.98
CA LYS A 228 2.39 13.20 -21.13
C LYS A 228 1.73 14.53 -20.75
N VAL A 229 1.05 14.59 -19.60
CA VAL A 229 0.46 15.83 -19.06
C VAL A 229 1.54 16.87 -18.78
N LYS A 230 2.61 16.51 -18.06
CA LYS A 230 3.74 17.44 -17.82
C LYS A 230 4.36 17.98 -19.11
N LYS A 231 4.48 17.13 -20.13
CA LYS A 231 4.99 17.55 -21.45
C LYS A 231 4.05 18.59 -22.09
N LEU A 232 2.74 18.32 -22.09
CA LEU A 232 1.74 19.23 -22.64
C LEU A 232 1.65 20.55 -21.84
N GLU A 233 1.78 20.51 -20.51
CA GLU A 233 1.86 21.72 -19.67
C GLU A 233 3.07 22.57 -20.02
N HIS A 234 4.22 21.95 -20.27
CA HIS A 234 5.43 22.67 -20.69
C HIS A 234 5.26 23.29 -22.08
N GLU A 235 4.72 22.54 -23.04
CA GLU A 235 4.39 23.05 -24.37
C GLU A 235 3.40 24.22 -24.31
N ALA A 236 2.38 24.13 -23.46
CA ALA A 236 1.41 25.21 -23.25
C ALA A 236 2.07 26.46 -22.65
N LYS A 237 2.96 26.31 -21.66
CA LYS A 237 3.72 27.43 -21.06
C LYS A 237 4.61 28.14 -22.08
N ILE A 238 5.26 27.39 -22.97
CA ILE A 238 6.05 27.97 -24.06
C ILE A 238 5.14 28.78 -24.98
N ALA A 239 3.98 28.23 -25.37
CA ALA A 239 3.04 28.92 -26.25
C ALA A 239 2.48 30.20 -25.62
N THR A 240 2.16 30.22 -24.32
CA THR A 240 1.72 31.45 -23.64
C THR A 240 2.83 32.50 -23.60
N LYS A 241 4.06 32.10 -23.27
CA LYS A 241 5.20 33.03 -23.26
C LYS A 241 5.45 33.65 -24.65
N GLN A 242 5.41 32.83 -25.70
CA GLN A 242 5.53 33.31 -27.08
C GLN A 242 4.41 34.29 -27.45
N ASN A 243 3.18 34.04 -26.99
CA ASN A 243 2.06 34.96 -27.20
C ASN A 243 2.23 36.29 -26.43
N GLU A 244 2.73 36.26 -25.19
CA GLU A 244 3.00 37.46 -24.38
C GLU A 244 4.14 38.32 -24.98
N GLU A 245 5.20 37.67 -25.47
CA GLU A 245 6.30 38.35 -26.18
C GLU A 245 5.78 39.01 -27.46
N MET A 246 4.94 38.32 -28.23
CA MET A 246 4.30 38.88 -29.43
C MET A 246 3.42 40.09 -29.09
N LEU A 247 2.61 40.02 -28.03
CA LEU A 247 1.78 41.14 -27.55
C LEU A 247 2.62 42.35 -27.11
N THR A 248 3.78 42.12 -26.51
CA THR A 248 4.70 43.17 -26.06
C THR A 248 5.38 43.88 -27.25
N VAL A 249 5.77 43.12 -28.28
CA VAL A 249 6.28 43.68 -29.55
C VAL A 249 5.21 44.51 -30.27
N MET A 250 3.95 44.09 -30.24
CA MET A 250 2.84 44.88 -30.79
C MET A 250 2.60 46.18 -30.02
N ALA A 251 2.79 46.19 -28.69
CA ALA A 251 2.60 47.39 -27.87
C ALA A 251 3.72 48.44 -28.05
N SER A 252 4.93 48.01 -28.40
CA SER A 252 6.12 48.87 -28.59
C SER A 252 6.28 49.43 -30.02
N GLY A 253 5.51 48.93 -30.99
CA GLY A 253 5.49 49.41 -32.38
C GLY A 253 4.74 50.72 -32.64
N ARG A 254 4.32 51.48 -31.62
CA ARG A 254 3.71 52.81 -31.80
C ARG A 254 4.79 53.89 -31.92
N GLY A 255 5.44 53.92 -33.09
CA GLY A 255 6.37 54.97 -33.52
C GLY A 255 6.04 55.43 -34.94
N THR A 256 5.39 56.59 -35.00
CA THR A 256 5.12 57.51 -36.13
C THR A 256 5.71 57.25 -37.54
N SER A 257 4.82 57.37 -38.54
CA SER A 257 4.93 58.08 -39.85
C SER A 257 4.67 57.23 -41.12
N PRO A 258 4.37 57.83 -42.29
CA PRO A 258 3.01 57.91 -42.84
C PRO A 258 2.87 57.16 -44.17
N GLY A 259 1.63 56.83 -44.54
CA GLY A 259 1.30 56.28 -45.85
C GLY A 259 0.57 54.95 -45.73
N ALA A 260 -0.71 55.04 -45.39
CA ALA A 260 -1.62 53.92 -45.59
C ALA A 260 -1.92 53.79 -47.09
N PRO A 261 -1.62 52.66 -47.75
CA PRO A 261 -2.44 52.22 -48.86
C PRO A 261 -3.69 51.56 -48.26
N SER A 262 -4.86 52.05 -48.65
CA SER A 262 -6.14 51.39 -48.41
C SER A 262 -6.07 49.96 -48.97
N VAL A 263 -6.11 48.96 -48.10
CA VAL A 263 -6.20 47.55 -48.51
C VAL A 263 -7.68 47.25 -48.77
N THR A 264 -8.13 47.60 -49.97
CA THR A 264 -9.45 47.22 -50.48
C THR A 264 -9.30 45.85 -51.18
N SER A 265 -9.99 44.84 -50.65
CA SER A 265 -10.17 43.48 -51.17
C SER A 265 -8.90 42.69 -51.55
N VAL A 266 -8.25 42.09 -50.56
CA VAL A 266 -7.24 41.04 -50.80
C VAL A 266 -7.88 39.68 -50.52
N THR A 267 -8.14 38.90 -51.58
CA THR A 267 -8.60 37.51 -51.45
C THR A 267 -7.37 36.62 -51.29
N ALA A 268 -7.24 36.00 -50.12
CA ALA A 268 -6.19 35.02 -49.82
C ALA A 268 -6.72 33.59 -50.03
N ALA A 269 -5.93 32.71 -50.63
CA ALA A 269 -6.25 31.29 -50.83
C ALA A 269 -5.10 30.41 -50.34
N VAL A 270 -5.37 29.17 -49.93
CA VAL A 270 -4.34 28.21 -49.47
C VAL A 270 -4.04 27.18 -50.57
N PRO A 271 -3.14 27.46 -51.53
CA PRO A 271 -2.83 26.59 -52.68
C PRO A 271 -2.29 25.21 -52.32
N ARG A 272 -1.38 25.09 -51.34
CA ARG A 272 -0.69 23.80 -51.07
C ARG A 272 -0.25 23.64 -49.62
N ALA A 273 -0.17 22.38 -49.17
CA ALA A 273 0.49 21.99 -47.93
C ALA A 273 1.89 21.44 -48.24
N VAL A 274 2.89 21.87 -47.47
CA VAL A 274 4.31 21.54 -47.65
C VAL A 274 4.85 20.99 -46.33
N ASN A 275 5.60 19.89 -46.40
CA ASN A 275 6.33 19.37 -45.24
C ASN A 275 7.64 20.15 -45.07
N VAL A 276 7.82 20.78 -43.93
CA VAL A 276 8.98 21.62 -43.62
C VAL A 276 9.71 21.04 -42.41
N VAL A 277 11.04 21.12 -42.43
CA VAL A 277 11.90 20.72 -41.29
C VAL A 277 12.67 21.95 -40.85
N VAL A 278 12.28 22.53 -39.72
CA VAL A 278 12.96 23.67 -39.09
C VAL A 278 13.46 23.21 -37.73
N ASP A 279 14.75 23.44 -37.43
CA ASP A 279 15.40 23.05 -36.16
C ASP A 279 15.22 21.55 -35.79
N GLY A 280 15.27 20.68 -36.80
CA GLY A 280 15.09 19.23 -36.62
C GLY A 280 13.66 18.79 -36.27
N LYS A 281 12.69 19.70 -36.24
CA LYS A 281 11.27 19.40 -36.04
C LYS A 281 10.55 19.41 -37.39
N LYS A 282 9.92 18.28 -37.72
CA LYS A 282 9.08 18.16 -38.91
C LYS A 282 7.68 18.72 -38.62
N HIS A 283 7.23 19.69 -39.39
CA HIS A 283 5.85 20.18 -39.35
C HIS A 283 5.32 20.46 -40.76
N VAL A 284 3.99 20.60 -40.86
CA VAL A 284 3.33 20.95 -42.11
C VAL A 284 3.04 22.45 -42.12
N GLU A 285 3.43 23.11 -43.20
CA GLU A 285 3.10 24.49 -43.49
C GLU A 285 2.16 24.57 -44.68
N TYR A 286 1.30 25.57 -44.64
CA TYR A 286 0.30 25.86 -45.65
C TYR A 286 0.74 27.14 -46.36
N VAL A 287 0.95 27.03 -47.66
CA VAL A 287 1.27 28.17 -48.52
C VAL A 287 -0.04 28.89 -48.79
N ILE A 288 -0.06 30.20 -48.59
CA ILE A 288 -1.17 31.11 -48.82
C ILE A 288 -0.77 32.02 -49.98
N GLU A 289 -1.55 32.04 -51.05
CA GLU A 289 -1.37 32.92 -52.21
C GLU A 289 -2.41 34.04 -52.14
N LEU A 290 -1.94 35.29 -52.23
CA LEU A 290 -2.81 36.46 -52.39
C LEU A 290 -3.07 36.73 -53.87
N SER A 291 -4.22 37.36 -54.16
CA SER A 291 -4.51 37.93 -55.49
C SER A 291 -3.41 38.87 -56.01
N THR A 292 -2.65 39.50 -55.11
CA THR A 292 -1.48 40.35 -55.42
C THR A 292 -0.23 39.59 -55.88
N GLY A 293 -0.25 38.25 -55.95
CA GLY A 293 0.89 37.41 -56.32
C GLY A 293 1.89 37.14 -55.19
N ARG A 294 1.68 37.73 -54.01
CA ARG A 294 2.49 37.46 -52.81
C ARG A 294 2.11 36.12 -52.18
N THR A 295 3.11 35.36 -51.73
CA THR A 295 2.90 34.06 -51.07
C THR A 295 3.46 34.05 -49.65
N PHE A 296 2.76 33.38 -48.75
CA PHE A 296 3.11 33.27 -47.34
C PHE A 296 3.05 31.83 -46.87
N GLN A 297 3.91 31.44 -45.94
CA GLN A 297 3.91 30.11 -45.36
C GLN A 297 3.47 30.17 -43.91
N ARG A 298 2.48 29.35 -43.54
CA ARG A 298 1.92 29.34 -42.20
C ARG A 298 1.64 27.92 -41.71
N ARG A 299 2.03 27.60 -40.48
CA ARG A 299 1.64 26.33 -39.83
C ARG A 299 0.24 26.43 -39.24
N TYR A 300 -0.44 25.29 -39.09
CA TYR A 300 -1.82 25.24 -38.55
C TYR A 300 -2.01 26.02 -37.23
N SER A 301 -1.03 26.00 -36.32
CA SER A 301 -1.15 26.74 -35.05
C SER A 301 -1.17 28.26 -35.23
N GLN A 302 -0.59 28.80 -36.30
CA GLN A 302 -0.67 30.23 -36.60
C GLN A 302 -2.07 30.62 -37.11
N PHE A 303 -2.74 29.74 -37.87
CA PHE A 303 -4.14 29.93 -38.25
C PHE A 303 -5.06 29.88 -37.03
N LEU A 304 -4.78 28.99 -36.07
CA LEU A 304 -5.53 28.93 -34.82
C LEU A 304 -5.35 30.21 -34.00
N ALA A 305 -4.12 30.75 -33.94
CA ALA A 305 -3.86 32.03 -33.29
C ALA A 305 -4.63 33.18 -33.96
N LEU A 306 -4.66 33.24 -35.30
CA LEU A 306 -5.51 34.18 -36.03
C LEU A 306 -6.99 34.05 -35.65
N HIS A 307 -7.51 32.81 -35.61
CA HIS A 307 -8.90 32.56 -35.24
C HIS A 307 -9.23 33.03 -33.83
N GLU A 308 -8.35 32.78 -32.86
CA GLU A 308 -8.51 33.27 -31.49
C GLU A 308 -8.44 34.80 -31.40
N SER A 309 -7.55 35.44 -32.16
CA SER A 309 -7.46 36.90 -32.25
C SER A 309 -8.76 37.49 -32.81
N LEU A 310 -9.26 36.96 -33.93
CA LEU A 310 -10.53 37.39 -34.51
C LEU A 310 -11.67 37.23 -33.49
N ARG A 311 -11.77 36.08 -32.82
CA ARG A 311 -12.80 35.84 -31.80
C ARG A 311 -12.78 36.85 -30.65
N ARG A 312 -11.61 37.38 -30.28
CA ARG A 312 -11.48 38.37 -29.19
C ARG A 312 -11.77 39.79 -29.66
N THR A 313 -11.40 40.12 -30.88
CA THR A 313 -11.47 41.50 -31.38
C THR A 313 -12.82 41.79 -32.03
N THR A 314 -13.33 40.89 -32.88
CA THR A 314 -14.66 41.06 -33.48
C THR A 314 -15.77 40.71 -32.49
N ILE A 315 -16.27 41.73 -31.77
CA ILE A 315 -17.40 41.61 -30.85
C ILE A 315 -18.70 41.62 -31.66
N GLY A 316 -19.44 40.50 -31.66
CA GLY A 316 -20.81 40.41 -32.20
C GLY A 316 -20.95 39.92 -33.64
N SER A 317 -19.86 39.55 -34.32
CA SER A 317 -19.93 38.98 -35.68
C SER A 317 -19.81 37.45 -35.69
N ILE A 318 -20.48 36.82 -36.67
CA ILE A 318 -20.47 35.37 -36.86
C ILE A 318 -19.17 34.99 -37.57
N LEU A 319 -18.20 34.51 -36.79
CA LEU A 319 -16.93 34.02 -37.32
C LEU A 319 -17.13 32.67 -38.05
N PRO A 320 -16.50 32.45 -39.22
CA PRO A 320 -16.60 31.18 -39.91
C PRO A 320 -16.05 30.02 -39.08
N PRO A 321 -16.59 28.80 -39.25
CA PRO A 321 -16.15 27.63 -38.50
C PRO A 321 -14.67 27.34 -38.77
N PHE A 322 -13.90 27.12 -37.71
CA PHE A 322 -12.48 26.81 -37.81
C PHE A 322 -12.23 25.30 -37.76
N PRO A 323 -11.28 24.76 -38.54
CA PRO A 323 -11.03 23.33 -38.58
C PRO A 323 -10.54 22.84 -37.21
N PRO A 324 -11.15 21.79 -36.61
CA PRO A 324 -10.83 21.37 -35.26
C PRO A 324 -9.42 20.77 -35.14
N LYS A 325 -8.80 20.96 -33.97
CA LYS A 325 -7.50 20.39 -33.68
C LYS A 325 -7.65 18.89 -33.38
N VAL A 326 -7.08 18.05 -34.25
CA VAL A 326 -7.05 16.60 -34.04
C VAL A 326 -6.08 16.27 -32.90
N VAL A 327 -6.62 15.83 -31.77
CA VAL A 327 -5.85 15.47 -30.55
C VAL A 327 -5.46 13.98 -30.56
N PHE A 328 -6.18 13.16 -31.33
CA PHE A 328 -5.96 11.72 -31.47
C PHE A 328 -6.19 11.29 -32.93
N GLY A 329 -5.29 10.46 -33.49
CA GLY A 329 -5.37 9.96 -34.87
C GLY A 329 -4.40 10.63 -35.85
N THR A 330 -4.42 10.19 -37.10
CA THR A 330 -3.65 10.78 -38.22
C THR A 330 -4.38 11.99 -38.78
N VAL A 331 -3.65 13.06 -39.05
CA VAL A 331 -4.20 14.26 -39.68
C VAL A 331 -4.33 14.02 -41.19
N ASN A 332 -5.54 14.13 -41.74
CA ASN A 332 -5.70 14.29 -43.19
C ASN A 332 -5.28 15.71 -43.58
N VAL A 333 -4.04 15.83 -44.06
CA VAL A 333 -3.39 17.10 -44.39
C VAL A 333 -4.13 17.83 -45.52
N GLU A 334 -4.65 17.09 -46.50
CA GLU A 334 -5.32 17.65 -47.66
C GLU A 334 -6.72 18.18 -47.31
N GLN A 335 -7.50 17.43 -46.52
CA GLN A 335 -8.78 17.92 -46.02
C GLN A 335 -8.58 19.20 -45.19
N ARG A 336 -7.57 19.20 -44.31
CA ARG A 336 -7.24 20.39 -43.51
C ARG A 336 -6.84 21.58 -44.38
N ARG A 337 -6.14 21.37 -45.50
CA ARG A 337 -5.82 22.44 -46.45
C ARG A 337 -7.09 23.07 -47.02
N ILE A 338 -8.04 22.24 -47.45
CA ILE A 338 -9.34 22.68 -47.99
C ILE A 338 -10.12 23.48 -46.94
N ASP A 339 -10.17 22.99 -45.69
CA ASP A 339 -10.91 23.67 -44.64
C ASP A 339 -10.27 25.03 -44.26
N LEU A 340 -8.93 25.09 -44.22
CA LEU A 340 -8.20 26.34 -43.96
C LEU A 340 -8.34 27.37 -45.09
N ASP A 341 -8.41 26.89 -46.33
CA ASP A 341 -8.67 27.69 -47.53
C ASP A 341 -10.07 28.32 -47.48
N ALA A 342 -11.10 27.51 -47.21
CA ALA A 342 -12.46 27.99 -47.02
C ALA A 342 -12.55 29.01 -45.86
N TYR A 343 -11.86 28.73 -44.75
CA TYR A 343 -11.80 29.62 -43.60
C TYR A 343 -11.17 30.98 -43.93
N ILE A 344 -9.99 31.00 -44.56
CA ILE A 344 -9.30 32.26 -44.90
C ILE A 344 -10.13 33.09 -45.88
N ARG A 345 -10.76 32.47 -46.89
CA ARG A 345 -11.62 33.21 -47.82
C ARG A 345 -12.80 33.85 -47.09
N ALA A 346 -13.46 33.10 -46.22
CA ALA A 346 -14.58 33.60 -45.43
C ALA A 346 -14.18 34.77 -44.53
N VAL A 347 -13.01 34.70 -43.88
CA VAL A 347 -12.45 35.80 -43.10
C VAL A 347 -12.12 37.01 -43.99
N SER A 348 -11.53 36.78 -45.16
CA SER A 348 -11.19 37.85 -46.12
C SER A 348 -12.43 38.53 -46.69
N SER A 349 -13.58 37.85 -46.72
CA SER A 349 -14.86 38.40 -47.16
C SER A 349 -15.70 39.06 -46.05
N HIS A 350 -15.25 38.99 -44.79
CA HIS A 350 -16.04 39.48 -43.64
C HIS A 350 -16.16 41.02 -43.62
N GLY A 351 -15.26 41.76 -44.28
CA GLY A 351 -15.38 43.21 -44.50
C GLY A 351 -15.41 44.07 -43.22
N HIS A 352 -14.79 43.58 -42.14
CA HIS A 352 -14.71 44.30 -40.86
C HIS A 352 -13.31 44.87 -40.65
N PRO A 353 -13.13 46.17 -40.32
CA PRO A 353 -11.82 46.81 -40.25
C PRO A 353 -10.84 46.13 -39.28
N GLU A 354 -11.36 45.62 -38.16
CA GLU A 354 -10.55 44.92 -37.16
C GLU A 354 -10.15 43.51 -37.63
N ALA A 355 -11.00 42.84 -38.40
CA ALA A 355 -10.68 41.54 -38.99
C ALA A 355 -9.61 41.70 -40.08
N ASP A 356 -9.70 42.77 -40.86
CA ASP A 356 -8.72 43.13 -41.88
C ASP A 356 -7.36 43.46 -41.24
N ALA A 357 -7.34 44.11 -40.08
CA ALA A 357 -6.11 44.37 -39.32
C ALA A 357 -5.46 43.06 -38.81
N CYS A 358 -6.26 42.14 -38.24
CA CYS A 358 -5.77 40.82 -37.82
C CYS A 358 -5.24 40.00 -39.00
N LEU A 359 -5.93 40.04 -40.13
CA LEU A 359 -5.53 39.34 -41.36
C LEU A 359 -4.26 39.94 -41.97
N ALA A 360 -4.18 41.27 -42.05
CA ALA A 360 -2.99 41.97 -42.52
C ALA A 360 -1.77 41.67 -41.64
N PHE A 361 -1.94 41.61 -40.32
CA PHE A 361 -0.88 41.18 -39.41
C PHE A 361 -0.47 39.73 -39.69
N PHE A 362 -1.42 38.80 -39.73
CA PHE A 362 -1.16 37.39 -40.02
C PHE A 362 -0.41 37.16 -41.35
N LEU A 363 -0.72 37.96 -42.37
CA LEU A 363 -0.04 37.91 -43.66
C LEU A 363 1.34 38.60 -43.63
N ASN A 364 1.59 39.60 -42.79
CA ASN A 364 2.86 40.34 -42.75
C ASN A 364 3.90 39.86 -41.72
N ILE A 365 3.63 38.83 -40.90
CA ILE A 365 4.64 38.28 -39.97
C ILE A 365 5.81 37.63 -40.76
N PRO A 366 7.08 38.04 -40.55
CA PRO A 366 8.23 37.36 -41.13
C PRO A 366 8.32 35.92 -40.63
N VAL A 367 8.68 34.98 -41.51
CA VAL A 367 8.99 33.60 -41.11
C VAL A 367 10.30 33.64 -40.31
N LEU A 368 10.24 33.31 -39.02
CA LEU A 368 11.40 33.13 -38.14
C LEU A 368 11.87 31.68 -38.17
#